data_AF-A0A0R3TMD1-F1
#
_entry.id   AF-A0A0R3TMD1-F1
#
_cell.length_a   1.000
_cell.length_b   1.000
_cell.length_c   1.000
_cell.angle_alpha   90.00
_cell.angle_beta   90.00
_cell.angle_gamma   90.00
#
_symmetry.space_group_name_H-M   'P 1'
#
loop_
_entity.id
_entity.type
_entity.pdbx_description
1 polymer ?
#
loop_
_entity_poly.entity_id
_entity_poly.type
_entity_poly.pdbx_seq_one_letter_code
_entity_poly.pdbx_strand_id
1 'polypeptide(L)'
;MSSSSSFNIPTYSLISSDKDIEYSIYIPDLTVNKKFFGPNLPENGKIECEILETGFNFKFVGSKELTNKDYRLVISKFPCKIFPNKSSWKCRNGAIDVKLRVSANPKEVEAKLLEEAMTEDIDPLELKQ
;
A
#
# COMPACT_ATOMS: atom_id res chain seq x y z
N MET A 1 8.52 27.65 -10.75
CA MET A 1 7.21 27.25 -10.20
C MET A 1 7.31 25.77 -9.85
N SER A 2 7.58 25.45 -8.59
CA SER A 2 7.62 24.06 -8.11
C SER A 2 6.19 23.66 -7.76
N SER A 3 5.51 22.99 -8.67
CA SER A 3 4.20 22.39 -8.39
C SER A 3 4.43 21.27 -7.38
N SER A 4 4.15 21.51 -6.10
CA SER A 4 4.05 20.44 -5.11
C SER A 4 2.85 19.57 -5.49
N SER A 5 3.08 18.46 -6.17
CA SER A 5 2.04 17.43 -6.33
C SER A 5 1.76 16.84 -4.95
N SER A 6 0.60 17.16 -4.37
CA SER A 6 0.12 16.53 -3.15
C SER A 6 -0.32 15.10 -3.47
N PHE A 7 0.28 14.12 -2.81
CA PHE A 7 -0.16 12.72 -2.91
C PHE A 7 -1.32 12.49 -1.97
N ASN A 8 -2.34 11.76 -2.44
CA ASN A 8 -3.42 11.29 -1.60
C ASN A 8 -2.98 10.03 -0.84
N ILE A 9 -3.42 9.88 0.41
CA ILE A 9 -3.27 8.62 1.13
C ILE A 9 -4.43 7.71 0.67
N PRO A 10 -4.16 6.55 0.05
CA PRO A 10 -5.21 5.63 -0.37
C PRO A 10 -5.84 4.95 0.86
N THR A 11 -7.11 4.60 0.77
CA THR A 11 -7.69 3.65 1.72
C THR A 11 -7.09 2.28 1.49
N TYR A 12 -6.94 1.50 2.56
CA TYR A 12 -6.43 0.14 2.46
C TYR A 12 -7.09 -0.76 3.51
N SER A 13 -7.05 -2.06 3.25
CA SER A 13 -7.36 -3.09 4.24
C SER A 13 -6.18 -4.04 4.33
N LEU A 14 -6.03 -4.73 5.46
CA LEU A 14 -5.03 -5.77 5.62
C LEU A 14 -5.68 -7.04 6.18
N ILE A 15 -5.10 -8.20 5.85
CA ILE A 15 -5.51 -9.49 6.38
C ILE A 15 -4.30 -10.40 6.54
N SER A 16 -4.27 -11.21 7.59
CA SER A 16 -3.27 -12.27 7.72
C SER A 16 -3.65 -13.54 6.95
N SER A 17 -2.64 -14.20 6.41
CA SER A 17 -2.70 -15.54 5.86
C SER A 17 -1.53 -16.37 6.41
N ASP A 18 -1.47 -17.67 6.12
CA ASP A 18 -0.54 -18.65 6.70
C ASP A 18 0.84 -18.09 7.12
N LYS A 19 1.58 -17.47 6.18
CA LYS A 19 2.91 -16.90 6.42
C LYS A 19 3.04 -15.45 5.96
N ASP A 20 1.93 -14.83 5.58
CA ASP A 20 1.95 -13.56 4.88
C ASP A 20 0.92 -12.59 5.45
N ILE A 21 1.24 -11.29 5.41
CA ILE A 21 0.28 -10.20 5.60
C ILE A 21 -0.04 -9.63 4.21
N GLU A 22 -1.32 -9.58 3.86
CA GLU A 22 -1.78 -9.04 2.60
C GLU A 22 -2.45 -7.69 2.81
N TYR A 23 -1.92 -6.64 2.18
CA TYR A 23 -2.54 -5.31 2.09
C TYR A 23 -3.27 -5.20 0.76
N SER A 24 -4.52 -4.76 0.78
CA SER A 24 -5.25 -4.32 -0.41
C SER A 24 -5.38 -2.79 -0.36
N ILE A 25 -4.63 -2.11 -1.21
CA ILE A 25 -4.60 -0.65 -1.34
C ILE A 25 -5.59 -0.26 -2.44
N TYR A 26 -6.65 0.48 -2.08
CA TYR A 26 -7.73 0.83 -3.00
C TYR A 26 -7.38 2.07 -3.81
N ILE A 27 -7.44 1.93 -5.12
CA ILE A 27 -7.26 2.99 -6.12
C ILE A 27 -8.50 2.90 -7.02
N PRO A 28 -9.62 3.57 -6.70
CA PRO A 28 -10.94 3.30 -7.29
C PRO A 28 -10.95 3.29 -8.81
N ASP A 29 -10.19 4.22 -9.41
CA ASP A 29 -10.17 4.44 -10.84
C ASP A 29 -9.11 3.58 -11.56
N LEU A 30 -8.31 2.76 -10.85
CA LEU A 30 -7.25 1.94 -11.44
C LEU A 30 -7.81 0.90 -12.42
N THR A 31 -7.38 0.96 -13.66
CA THR A 31 -7.67 -0.05 -14.68
C THR A 31 -6.41 -0.81 -15.06
N VAL A 32 -6.56 -2.11 -15.28
CA VAL A 32 -5.45 -3.02 -15.55
C VAL A 32 -5.69 -3.77 -16.85
N ASN A 33 -4.71 -3.72 -17.74
CA ASN A 33 -4.72 -4.57 -18.93
C ASN A 33 -4.26 -5.97 -18.53
N LYS A 34 -5.19 -6.92 -18.49
CA LYS A 34 -4.86 -8.34 -18.28
C LYS A 34 -4.26 -8.89 -19.57
N LYS A 35 -2.94 -9.06 -19.61
CA LYS A 35 -2.28 -9.80 -20.69
C LYS A 35 -2.44 -11.31 -20.44
N PHE A 36 -2.65 -12.08 -21.51
CA PHE A 36 -2.67 -13.56 -21.46
C PHE A 36 -1.35 -14.16 -20.96
N PHE A 37 -0.24 -13.44 -21.13
CA PHE A 37 1.08 -13.78 -20.60
C PHE A 37 1.77 -12.51 -20.08
N GLY A 38 2.35 -12.56 -18.88
CA GLY A 38 3.10 -11.46 -18.26
C GLY A 38 2.40 -10.74 -17.11
N PRO A 39 3.07 -9.78 -16.45
CA PRO A 39 2.51 -9.07 -15.32
C PRO A 39 1.38 -8.15 -15.77
N ASN A 40 0.33 -8.12 -14.96
CA ASN A 40 -0.71 -7.11 -15.05
C ASN A 40 -0.07 -5.72 -14.92
N LEU A 41 -0.38 -4.82 -15.85
CA LEU A 41 0.13 -3.44 -15.82
C LEU A 41 -1.04 -2.45 -15.75
N PRO A 42 -0.89 -1.36 -14.99
CA PRO A 42 -1.86 -0.27 -14.98
C PRO A 42 -1.96 0.35 -16.37
N GLU A 43 -3.18 0.56 -16.88
CA GLU A 43 -3.41 1.27 -18.15
C GLU A 43 -3.40 2.78 -17.96
N ASN A 44 -3.81 3.22 -16.76
CA ASN A 44 -4.08 4.61 -16.46
C ASN A 44 -3.10 5.22 -15.46
N GLY A 45 -1.89 4.67 -15.32
CA GLY A 45 -0.89 5.24 -14.44
C GLY A 45 0.41 4.45 -14.37
N LYS A 46 1.29 4.88 -13.47
CA LYS A 46 2.54 4.19 -13.12
C LYS A 46 2.49 3.80 -11.64
N ILE A 47 2.96 2.59 -11.35
CA ILE A 47 3.07 2.08 -9.99
C ILE A 47 4.53 1.86 -9.66
N GLU A 48 4.95 2.37 -8.52
CA GLU A 48 6.21 2.05 -7.87
C GLU A 48 5.85 1.42 -6.52
N CYS A 49 6.29 0.19 -6.28
CA CYS A 49 6.07 -0.50 -5.01
C CYS A 49 7.37 -1.19 -4.60
N GLU A 50 8.01 -0.64 -3.58
CA GLU A 50 9.26 -1.14 -3.01
C GLU A 50 8.97 -1.80 -1.66
N ILE A 51 9.33 -3.08 -1.52
CA ILE A 51 9.18 -3.84 -0.28
C ILE A 51 10.54 -3.88 0.43
N LEU A 52 10.55 -3.48 1.69
CA LEU A 52 11.74 -3.38 2.54
C LEU A 52 11.63 -4.38 3.70
N GLU A 53 12.72 -4.61 4.43
CA GLU A 53 12.68 -5.50 5.61
C GLU A 53 11.79 -4.97 6.74
N THR A 54 11.47 -3.68 6.74
CA THR A 54 10.72 -2.97 7.79
C THR A 54 9.38 -2.40 7.32
N GLY A 55 8.96 -2.71 6.09
CA GLY A 55 7.66 -2.29 5.56
C GLY A 55 7.66 -2.18 4.03
N PHE A 56 6.94 -1.21 3.49
CA PHE A 56 6.91 -0.97 2.05
C PHE A 56 6.61 0.50 1.72
N ASN A 57 7.01 0.93 0.52
CA ASN A 57 6.70 2.22 -0.05
C ASN A 57 5.93 2.02 -1.35
N PHE A 58 4.66 2.40 -1.34
CA PHE A 58 3.78 2.36 -2.49
C PHE A 58 3.53 3.77 -3.01
N LYS A 59 3.59 3.91 -4.34
CA LYS A 59 3.27 5.12 -5.05
C LYS A 59 2.56 4.80 -6.36
N PHE A 60 1.44 5.47 -6.59
CA PHE A 60 0.74 5.48 -7.87
C PHE A 60 0.74 6.90 -8.41
N VAL A 61 1.11 7.06 -9.67
CA VAL A 61 1.02 8.32 -10.41
C VAL A 61 0.01 8.13 -11.53
N GLY A 62 -1.13 8.80 -11.41
CA GLY A 62 -2.20 8.69 -12.39
C GLY A 62 -1.82 9.34 -13.71
N SER A 63 -2.29 8.78 -14.83
CA SER A 63 -2.19 9.48 -16.11
C SER A 63 -3.11 10.72 -16.08
N LYS A 64 -2.64 11.80 -16.71
CA LYS A 64 -3.37 13.08 -16.77
C LYS A 64 -4.72 12.97 -17.48
N GLU A 65 -4.90 11.94 -18.29
CA GLU A 65 -6.06 11.76 -19.18
C GLU A 65 -7.20 10.95 -18.52
N LEU A 66 -6.91 10.17 -17.46
CA LEU A 66 -7.87 9.20 -16.92
C LEU A 66 -8.13 9.35 -15.43
N THR A 67 -7.12 9.72 -14.64
CA THR A 67 -7.22 9.64 -13.16
C THR A 67 -6.85 10.94 -12.45
N ASN A 68 -5.85 11.67 -12.97
CA ASN A 68 -5.30 12.91 -12.41
C ASN A 68 -5.14 12.92 -10.88
N LYS A 69 -4.94 11.74 -10.27
CA LYS A 69 -4.79 11.53 -8.84
C LYS A 69 -3.55 10.70 -8.61
N ASP A 70 -2.69 11.22 -7.76
CA ASP A 70 -1.51 10.54 -7.29
C ASP A 70 -1.80 10.00 -5.88
N TYR A 71 -1.34 8.78 -5.62
CA TYR A 71 -1.48 8.13 -4.31
C TYR A 71 -0.13 7.71 -3.78
N ARG A 72 0.05 7.80 -2.46
CA ARG A 72 1.24 7.32 -1.77
C ARG A 72 0.87 6.70 -0.43
N LEU A 73 1.46 5.54 -0.14
CA LEU A 73 1.34 4.87 1.16
C LEU A 73 2.73 4.39 1.58
N VAL A 74 3.17 4.76 2.78
CA VAL A 74 4.46 4.34 3.34
C VAL A 74 4.21 3.65 4.66
N ILE A 75 4.61 2.39 4.76
CA ILE A 75 4.65 1.63 6.00
C ILE A 75 6.12 1.43 6.35
N SER A 76 6.57 1.96 7.49
CA SER A 76 8.01 2.02 7.84
C SER A 76 8.36 1.41 9.19
N LYS A 77 7.36 1.16 10.06
CA LYS A 77 7.52 0.57 11.40
C LYS A 77 6.81 -0.78 11.48
N PHE A 78 7.06 -1.67 10.52
CA PHE A 78 6.40 -2.96 10.52
C PHE A 78 6.79 -3.78 11.77
N PRO A 79 5.84 -4.42 12.48
CA PRO A 79 6.09 -4.98 13.82
C PRO A 79 6.99 -6.22 13.84
N CYS A 80 7.44 -6.69 12.68
CA CYS A 80 8.42 -7.75 12.56
C CYS A 80 9.23 -7.63 11.26
N LYS A 81 10.26 -8.46 11.11
CA LYS A 81 11.03 -8.53 9.86
C LYS A 81 10.16 -9.07 8.72
N ILE A 82 10.17 -8.34 7.60
CA ILE A 82 9.67 -8.79 6.30
C ILE A 82 10.83 -9.43 5.52
N PHE A 83 10.51 -10.41 4.69
CA PHE A 83 11.43 -11.00 3.73
C PHE A 83 11.09 -10.47 2.32
N PRO A 84 11.75 -9.39 1.83
CA PRO A 84 11.39 -8.75 0.56
C PRO A 84 11.43 -9.71 -0.62
N ASN A 85 12.46 -10.57 -0.69
CA ASN A 85 12.65 -11.53 -1.78
C ASN A 85 11.59 -12.64 -1.84
N LYS A 86 10.76 -12.78 -0.79
CA LYS A 86 9.64 -13.71 -0.72
C LYS A 86 8.28 -13.00 -0.73
N SER A 87 8.31 -11.67 -0.80
CA SER A 87 7.15 -10.81 -0.85
C SER A 87 6.86 -10.42 -2.29
N SER A 88 5.64 -9.98 -2.56
CA SER A 88 5.24 -9.64 -3.93
C SER A 88 4.10 -8.62 -3.90
N TRP A 89 3.84 -8.00 -5.05
CA TRP A 89 2.64 -7.20 -5.23
C TRP A 89 2.06 -7.44 -6.62
N LYS A 90 0.75 -7.23 -6.75
CA LYS A 90 0.03 -7.35 -8.03
C LYS A 90 -1.05 -6.29 -8.11
N CYS A 91 -1.34 -5.83 -9.33
CA CYS A 91 -2.46 -4.95 -9.58
C CYS A 91 -3.69 -5.72 -10.07
N ARG A 92 -4.86 -5.20 -9.71
CA ARG A 92 -6.18 -5.58 -10.22
C ARG A 92 -7.02 -4.32 -10.41
N ASN A 93 -8.14 -4.44 -11.10
CA ASN A 93 -9.06 -3.30 -11.23
C ASN A 93 -9.46 -2.79 -9.83
N GLY A 94 -9.29 -1.49 -9.63
CA GLY A 94 -9.63 -0.79 -8.40
C GLY A 94 -8.66 -0.94 -7.22
N ALA A 95 -7.60 -1.76 -7.31
CA ALA A 95 -6.71 -1.98 -6.17
C ALA A 95 -5.34 -2.58 -6.51
N ILE A 96 -4.40 -2.42 -5.57
CA ILE A 96 -3.09 -3.05 -5.53
C ILE A 96 -3.03 -3.96 -4.31
N ASP A 97 -2.73 -5.23 -4.53
CA ASP A 97 -2.54 -6.20 -3.45
C ASP A 97 -1.04 -6.38 -3.20
N VAL A 98 -0.57 -6.07 -1.98
CA VAL A 98 0.82 -6.22 -1.53
C VAL A 98 0.88 -7.36 -0.51
N LYS A 99 1.63 -8.41 -0.83
CA LYS A 99 1.78 -9.62 -0.01
C LYS A 99 3.17 -9.64 0.62
N LEU A 100 3.21 -9.54 1.95
CA LEU A 100 4.43 -9.44 2.75
C LEU A 100 4.71 -10.76 3.47
N ARG A 101 5.82 -11.42 3.14
CA ARG A 101 6.30 -12.61 3.87
C ARG A 101 6.96 -12.18 5.16
N VAL A 102 6.45 -12.63 6.30
CA VAL A 102 6.90 -12.19 7.62
C VAL A 102 7.66 -13.28 8.38
N SER A 103 8.50 -12.88 9.35
CA SER A 103 9.24 -13.80 10.23
C SER A 103 8.47 -14.26 11.46
N ALA A 104 7.43 -13.52 11.84
CA ALA A 104 6.61 -13.78 13.02
C ALA A 104 5.27 -14.43 12.64
N ASN A 105 4.45 -14.77 13.64
CA ASN A 105 3.09 -15.25 13.45
C ASN A 105 2.22 -14.17 12.79
N PRO A 106 1.69 -14.39 11.56
CA PRO A 106 0.94 -13.36 10.85
C PRO A 106 -0.31 -12.86 11.59
N LYS A 107 -0.99 -13.70 12.37
CA LYS A 107 -2.18 -13.28 13.13
C LYS A 107 -1.84 -12.27 14.23
N GLU A 108 -0.72 -12.46 14.92
CA GLU A 108 -0.25 -11.54 15.95
C GLU A 108 0.22 -10.21 15.34
N VAL A 109 0.85 -10.30 14.17
CA VAL A 109 1.31 -9.13 13.39
C VAL A 109 0.11 -8.31 12.92
N GLU A 110 -0.93 -8.95 12.36
CA GLU A 110 -2.19 -8.30 11.99
C GLU A 110 -2.84 -7.61 13.19
N ALA A 111 -2.97 -8.29 14.33
CA ALA A 111 -3.57 -7.70 15.52
C ALA A 111 -2.84 -6.44 15.98
N LYS A 112 -1.50 -6.45 15.99
CA LYS A 112 -0.68 -5.27 16.33
C LYS A 112 -0.87 -4.13 15.34
N LEU A 113 -0.88 -4.43 14.04
CA LEU A 113 -1.10 -3.42 13.00
C LEU A 113 -2.49 -2.79 13.10
N LEU A 114 -3.51 -3.58 13.44
CA LEU A 114 -4.87 -3.08 13.66
C LEU A 114 -4.96 -2.24 14.94
N GLU A 115 -4.29 -2.64 16.02
CA GLU A 115 -4.20 -1.84 17.25
C GLU A 115 -3.51 -0.49 17.00
N GLU A 116 -2.37 -0.48 16.30
CA GLU A 116 -1.66 0.74 15.92
C GLU A 116 -2.54 1.67 15.06
N ALA A 117 -3.24 1.11 14.06
CA ALA A 117 -4.16 1.87 13.21
C ALA A 117 -5.35 2.47 13.98
N MET A 118 -5.79 1.83 15.07
CA MET A 118 -6.84 2.37 15.96
C MET A 118 -6.33 3.47 16.88
N THR A 119 -5.01 3.55 17.11
CA THR A 119 -4.38 4.57 17.96
C THR A 119 -3.86 5.80 17.19
N GLU A 120 -3.89 5.79 15.87
CA GLU A 120 -3.52 6.96 15.04
C GLU A 120 -4.64 8.04 14.94
N ASP A 121 -5.73 7.90 15.72
CA ASP A 121 -6.66 8.99 16.00
C ASP A 121 -6.27 9.71 17.30
N ILE A 122 -6.12 11.04 17.20
CA ILE A 122 -5.72 12.04 18.20
C ILE A 122 -4.22 12.39 18.15
N ASP A 123 -3.87 13.28 17.23
CA ASP A 123 -2.84 14.28 17.50
C ASP A 123 -3.48 15.36 18.41
N PRO A 124 -3.11 15.51 19.70
CA PRO A 124 -3.68 16.54 20.58
C PRO A 124 -3.06 17.94 20.34
N LEU A 125 -2.50 18.21 19.16
CA LEU A 125 -1.69 19.40 18.90
C LEU A 125 -2.34 20.52 18.07
N GLU A 126 -3.65 20.45 17.81
CA GLU A 126 -4.46 21.61 17.35
C GLU A 126 -5.49 22.09 18.39
N LEU A 127 -5.25 21.84 19.68
CA LEU A 127 -6.00 22.43 20.78
C LEU A 127 -5.12 23.34 21.64
N LYS A 128 -4.50 24.34 21.01
CA LYS A 128 -4.11 25.59 21.67
C LYS A 128 -4.45 26.77 20.77
N GLN A 129 -5.57 27.37 21.15
CA GLN A 129 -5.99 28.78 21.09
C GLN A 129 -5.04 29.77 20.41
#